data_AF-A0A6M1YW09-F1
#
_entry.id   AF-A0A6M1YW09-F1
#
_cell.length_a   1.000
_cell.length_b   1.000
_cell.length_c   1.000
_cell.angle_alpha   90.00
_cell.angle_beta   90.00
_cell.angle_gamma   90.00
#
_symmetry.space_group_name_H-M   'P 1'
#
loop_
_entity.id
_entity.type
_entity.pdbx_description
1 polymer ?
#
loop_
_entity_poly.entity_id
_entity_poly.type
_entity_poly.pdbx_seq_one_letter_code
_entity_poly.pdbx_strand_id
1 'polypeptide(L)'
;ISDVSWKQLITFLEYKSKWYKRIFFQVDTFFPSSKTCNSCGHKLATLALSVRKWNCPNCHIVNNRDENAAKNVLDKAITEIKEKYRGTLGNVSLWSLCKTFLEDPKKATNCESGT
;
A
#
# COMPACT_ATOMS: atom_id res chain seq x y z
N ILE A 1 -10.41 -20.35 1.06
CA ILE A 1 -10.17 -18.92 0.77
C ILE A 1 -11.37 -18.22 0.12
N SER A 2 -12.30 -18.94 -0.51
CA SER A 2 -13.58 -18.41 -1.00
C SER A 2 -14.61 -18.15 0.10
N ASP A 3 -14.38 -18.72 1.28
CA ASP A 3 -15.15 -18.60 2.52
C ASP A 3 -14.88 -17.32 3.31
N VAL A 4 -13.80 -16.61 2.98
CA VAL A 4 -13.43 -15.33 3.57
C VAL A 4 -13.73 -14.23 2.56
N SER A 5 -14.80 -13.46 2.82
CA SER A 5 -15.35 -12.39 1.96
C SER A 5 -14.43 -11.16 1.85
N TRP A 6 -13.17 -11.33 1.44
CA TRP A 6 -12.17 -10.26 1.35
C TRP A 6 -12.60 -9.09 0.47
N LYS A 7 -13.30 -9.37 -0.64
CA LYS A 7 -13.86 -8.32 -1.50
C LYS A 7 -14.88 -7.46 -0.75
N GLN A 8 -15.72 -8.07 0.07
CA GLN A 8 -16.71 -7.36 0.89
C GLN A 8 -16.02 -6.50 1.96
N LEU A 9 -14.96 -7.01 2.60
CA LEU A 9 -14.14 -6.22 3.52
C LEU A 9 -13.55 -4.99 2.82
N ILE A 10 -12.99 -5.15 1.62
CA ILE A 10 -12.44 -4.03 0.84
C ILE A 10 -13.52 -3.00 0.51
N THR A 11 -14.71 -3.45 0.05
CA THR A 11 -15.85 -2.57 -0.18
C THR A 11 -16.23 -1.80 1.08
N PHE A 12 -16.20 -2.45 2.24
CA PHE A 12 -16.51 -1.82 3.52
C PHE A 12 -15.48 -0.75 3.91
N LEU A 13 -14.20 -1.04 3.73
CA LEU A 13 -13.12 -0.08 3.96
C LEU A 13 -13.23 1.13 3.03
N GLU A 14 -13.52 0.91 1.75
CA GLU A 14 -13.66 1.98 0.77
C GLU A 14 -14.82 2.93 1.13
N TYR A 15 -16.03 2.39 1.35
CA TYR A 15 -17.18 3.26 1.62
C TYR A 15 -17.06 3.97 2.97
N LYS A 16 -16.55 3.30 4.02
CA LYS A 16 -16.32 3.94 5.32
C LYS A 16 -15.24 5.02 5.24
N SER A 17 -14.19 4.79 4.46
CA SER A 17 -13.16 5.82 4.24
C SER A 17 -13.75 7.06 3.56
N LYS A 18 -14.62 6.87 2.56
CA LYS A 18 -15.36 7.97 1.94
C LYS A 18 -16.22 8.73 2.95
N TRP A 19 -16.95 8.02 3.82
CA TRP A 19 -17.80 8.64 4.85
C TRP A 19 -17.01 9.54 5.81
N TYR A 20 -15.83 9.07 6.25
CA TYR A 20 -15.00 9.80 7.19
C TYR A 20 -14.02 10.78 6.53
N LYS A 21 -14.12 11.00 5.20
CA LYS A 21 -13.13 11.73 4.41
C LYS A 21 -11.73 11.22 4.75
N ARG A 22 -11.43 9.99 4.35
CA ARG A 22 -10.11 9.37 4.50
C ARG A 22 -9.67 8.85 3.14
N ILE A 23 -8.37 8.90 2.89
CA ILE A 23 -7.79 8.36 1.65
C ILE A 23 -7.78 6.85 1.77
N PHE A 24 -8.42 6.19 0.80
CA PHE A 24 -8.33 4.76 0.60
C PHE A 24 -7.44 4.50 -0.62
N PHE A 25 -6.39 3.71 -0.43
CA PHE A 25 -5.47 3.33 -1.49
C PHE A 25 -5.20 1.83 -1.40
N GLN A 26 -5.47 1.11 -2.49
CA GLN A 26 -5.27 -0.33 -2.56
C GLN A 26 -4.02 -0.64 -3.39
N VAL A 27 -3.08 -1.37 -2.77
CA VAL A 27 -1.87 -1.89 -3.44
C VAL A 27 -2.21 -3.13 -4.24
N ASP A 28 -1.45 -3.39 -5.31
CA ASP A 28 -1.59 -4.58 -6.15
C ASP A 28 -1.59 -5.89 -5.35
N THR A 29 -2.44 -6.83 -5.78
CA THR A 29 -2.66 -8.10 -5.07
C THR A 29 -1.46 -9.05 -5.17
N PHE A 30 -0.66 -8.94 -6.25
CA PHE A 30 0.50 -9.80 -6.49
C PHE A 30 1.81 -9.20 -5.99
N PHE A 31 1.76 -8.05 -5.30
CA PHE A 31 2.92 -7.45 -4.67
C PHE A 31 3.52 -8.40 -3.60
N PRO A 32 4.81 -8.78 -3.69
CA PRO A 32 5.43 -9.77 -2.80
C PRO A 32 5.76 -9.21 -1.40
N SER A 33 4.81 -8.58 -0.72
CA SER A 33 5.00 -7.87 0.55
C SER A 33 5.59 -8.75 1.67
N SER A 34 5.22 -10.02 1.75
CA SER A 34 5.71 -10.95 2.78
C SER A 34 7.08 -11.56 2.48
N LYS A 35 7.48 -11.59 1.19
CA LYS A 35 8.74 -12.19 0.71
C LYS A 35 9.86 -11.17 0.55
N THR A 36 9.54 -9.89 0.50
CA THR A 36 10.51 -8.79 0.43
C THR A 36 10.91 -8.37 1.83
N CYS A 37 12.21 -8.28 2.13
CA CYS A 37 12.68 -7.74 3.39
C CYS A 37 12.46 -6.22 3.41
N ASN A 38 11.71 -5.72 4.39
CA ASN A 38 11.45 -4.29 4.53
C ASN A 38 12.71 -3.46 4.84
N SER A 39 13.76 -4.08 5.39
CA SER A 39 14.99 -3.36 5.75
C SER A 39 15.94 -3.14 4.57
N CYS A 40 16.00 -4.07 3.61
CA CYS A 40 17.03 -4.05 2.56
C CYS A 40 16.48 -4.32 1.16
N GLY A 41 15.18 -4.56 1.00
CA GLY A 41 14.54 -4.82 -0.29
C GLY A 41 14.79 -6.22 -0.87
N HIS A 42 15.56 -7.09 -0.21
CA HIS A 42 15.83 -8.43 -0.72
C HIS A 42 14.54 -9.26 -0.81
N LYS A 43 14.24 -9.78 -2.00
CA LYS A 43 13.06 -10.61 -2.28
C LYS A 43 13.43 -12.09 -2.29
N LEU A 44 12.81 -12.87 -1.41
CA LEU A 44 12.91 -14.32 -1.43
C LEU A 44 12.21 -14.92 -2.66
N ALA A 45 12.81 -15.95 -3.24
CA ALA A 45 12.19 -16.73 -4.32
C ALA A 45 10.93 -17.47 -3.81
N THR A 46 11.06 -18.16 -2.69
CA THR A 46 10.00 -18.97 -2.07
C THR A 46 9.89 -18.69 -0.58
N LEU A 47 8.66 -18.73 -0.06
CA LEU A 47 8.36 -18.61 1.36
C LEU A 47 7.10 -19.41 1.65
N ALA A 48 7.25 -20.55 2.32
CA ALA A 48 6.14 -21.48 2.59
C ALA A 48 5.17 -20.89 3.62
N LEU A 49 3.85 -21.05 3.44
CA LEU A 49 2.85 -20.35 4.26
C LEU A 49 2.97 -20.58 5.78
N SER A 50 3.52 -21.69 6.23
CA SER A 50 3.77 -22.00 7.65
C SER A 50 4.87 -21.14 8.31
N VAL A 51 5.76 -20.51 7.53
CA VAL A 51 6.93 -19.79 8.06
C VAL A 51 6.56 -18.38 8.54
N ARG A 52 6.31 -18.23 9.85
CA ARG A 52 5.90 -16.95 10.45
C ARG A 52 7.06 -15.97 10.70
N LYS A 53 8.28 -16.49 10.89
CA LYS A 53 9.50 -15.70 11.03
C LYS A 53 10.59 -16.25 10.11
N TRP A 54 11.37 -15.37 9.50
CA TRP A 54 12.47 -15.75 8.61
C TRP A 54 13.62 -14.77 8.69
N ASN A 55 14.85 -15.25 8.51
CA ASN A 55 16.05 -14.40 8.50
C ASN A 55 16.35 -13.95 7.09
N CYS A 56 16.58 -12.65 6.90
CA CYS A 56 16.99 -12.15 5.60
C CYS A 56 18.38 -12.68 5.22
N PRO A 57 18.57 -13.31 4.05
CA PRO A 57 19.90 -13.79 3.65
C PRO A 57 20.86 -12.64 3.29
N ASN A 58 20.35 -11.43 3.04
CA ASN A 58 21.16 -10.26 2.66
C ASN A 58 21.58 -9.40 3.86
N CYS A 59 20.64 -9.08 4.77
CA CYS A 59 20.92 -8.20 5.92
C CYS A 59 20.81 -8.89 7.29
N HIS A 60 20.51 -10.20 7.30
CA HIS A 60 20.43 -11.04 8.51
C HIS A 60 19.40 -10.63 9.57
N ILE A 61 18.56 -9.64 9.30
CA ILE A 61 17.44 -9.26 10.17
C ILE A 61 16.38 -10.37 10.20
N VAL A 62 15.86 -10.63 11.40
CA VAL A 62 14.71 -11.52 11.63
C VAL A 62 13.44 -10.76 11.28
N ASN A 63 12.72 -11.21 10.25
CA ASN A 63 11.45 -10.65 9.83
C ASN A 63 10.29 -11.46 10.42
N ASN A 64 9.39 -10.82 11.17
CA ASN A 64 8.03 -11.34 11.36
C ASN A 64 7.25 -11.10 10.07
N ARG A 65 6.70 -12.17 9.47
CA ARG A 65 6.06 -12.12 8.15
C ARG A 65 4.99 -11.03 8.06
N ASP A 66 4.08 -10.99 9.03
CA ASP A 66 2.88 -10.15 8.92
C ASP A 66 3.23 -8.67 9.15
N GLU A 67 4.09 -8.39 10.14
CA GLU A 67 4.60 -7.04 10.40
C GLU A 67 5.45 -6.51 9.22
N ASN A 68 6.32 -7.36 8.67
CA ASN A 68 7.12 -7.03 7.49
C ASN A 68 6.22 -6.76 6.27
N ALA A 69 5.20 -7.61 6.05
CA ALA A 69 4.24 -7.41 4.98
C ALA A 69 3.48 -6.09 5.13
N ALA A 70 3.03 -5.75 6.34
CA ALA A 70 2.33 -4.49 6.61
C ALA A 70 3.19 -3.26 6.29
N LYS A 71 4.47 -3.27 6.72
CA LYS A 71 5.42 -2.18 6.41
C LYS A 71 5.67 -2.04 4.92
N ASN A 72 5.90 -3.16 4.21
CA ASN A 72 6.09 -3.13 2.76
C ASN A 72 4.85 -2.63 2.01
N VAL A 73 3.63 -3.00 2.44
CA VAL A 73 2.39 -2.50 1.84
C VAL A 73 2.25 -0.99 2.04
N LEU A 74 2.58 -0.48 3.23
CA LEU A 74 2.58 0.95 3.51
C LEU A 74 3.57 1.69 2.59
N ASP A 75 4.81 1.22 2.52
CA ASP A 75 5.87 1.86 1.71
C ASP A 75 5.54 1.84 0.22
N LYS A 76 4.94 0.73 -0.26
CA LYS A 76 4.47 0.60 -1.65
C LYS A 76 3.32 1.57 -1.94
N ALA A 77 2.34 1.67 -1.04
CA ALA A 77 1.23 2.61 -1.18
C ALA A 77 1.72 4.05 -1.23
N ILE A 78 2.62 4.45 -0.32
CA ILE A 78 3.19 5.80 -0.30
C ILE A 78 3.95 6.10 -1.59
N THR A 79 4.76 5.15 -2.08
CA THR A 79 5.49 5.30 -3.34
C THR A 79 4.55 5.47 -4.52
N GLU A 80 3.53 4.62 -4.66
CA GLU A 80 2.57 4.70 -5.77
C GLU A 80 1.73 5.98 -5.75
N ILE A 81 1.32 6.43 -4.56
CA ILE A 81 0.65 7.72 -4.39
C ILE A 81 1.57 8.85 -4.87
N LYS A 82 2.83 8.88 -4.43
CA LYS A 82 3.79 9.91 -4.85
C LYS A 82 3.98 9.93 -6.37
N GLU A 83 4.14 8.77 -6.99
CA GLU A 83 4.28 8.67 -8.45
C GLU A 83 3.02 9.16 -9.18
N LYS A 84 1.83 8.77 -8.70
CA LYS A 84 0.55 9.21 -9.28
C LYS A 84 0.39 10.73 -9.28
N TYR A 85 0.92 11.42 -8.26
CA TYR A 85 0.76 12.87 -8.09
C TYR A 85 2.03 13.68 -8.34
N ARG A 86 3.08 13.05 -8.88
CA ARG A 86 4.40 13.65 -9.14
C ARG A 86 4.35 14.92 -10.00
N GLY A 87 3.37 15.04 -10.90
CA GLY A 87 3.18 16.21 -11.78
C GLY A 87 2.27 17.30 -11.20
N THR A 88 1.43 16.98 -10.21
CA THR A 88 0.44 17.91 -9.63
C THR A 88 0.94 18.53 -8.33
N LEU A 89 1.83 17.82 -7.65
CA LEU A 89 2.45 18.25 -6.42
C LEU A 89 3.85 18.70 -6.78
N GLY A 90 4.18 19.96 -6.53
CA GLY A 90 5.57 20.35 -6.38
C GLY A 90 6.22 19.61 -5.19
N ASN A 91 7.25 20.19 -4.58
CA ASN A 91 7.93 19.62 -3.42
C ASN A 91 7.06 19.71 -2.13
N VAL A 92 5.85 19.15 -2.16
CA VAL A 92 4.87 19.23 -1.08
C VAL A 92 4.90 17.96 -0.24
N SER A 93 4.94 18.13 1.08
CA SER A 93 4.99 17.00 2.02
C SER A 93 3.75 16.12 1.92
N LEU A 94 3.89 14.81 2.21
CA LEU A 94 2.78 13.85 2.23
C LEU A 94 1.63 14.29 3.16
N TRP A 95 1.96 15.02 4.24
CA TRP A 95 0.99 15.60 5.16
C TRP A 95 0.14 16.69 4.51
N SER A 96 0.79 17.61 3.79
CA SER A 96 0.13 18.66 3.00
C SER A 96 -0.73 18.05 1.89
N LEU A 97 -0.24 16.97 1.29
CA LEU A 97 -0.94 16.19 0.28
C LEU A 97 -2.25 15.60 0.81
N CYS A 98 -2.19 15.00 2.01
CA CYS A 98 -3.35 14.47 2.70
C CYS A 98 -4.37 15.57 2.96
N LYS A 99 -3.92 16.74 3.47
CA LYS A 99 -4.79 17.88 3.72
C LYS A 99 -5.52 18.37 2.46
N THR A 100 -4.82 18.53 1.34
CA THR A 100 -5.42 18.94 0.06
C THR A 100 -6.43 17.91 -0.46
N PHE A 101 -6.15 16.62 -0.29
CA PHE A 101 -7.06 15.54 -0.72
C PHE A 101 -8.34 15.45 0.11
N LEU A 102 -8.26 15.82 1.40
CA LEU A 102 -9.39 15.84 2.33
C LEU A 102 -10.33 17.03 2.10
N GLU A 103 -9.79 18.13 1.57
CA GLU A 103 -10.54 19.35 1.30
C GLU A 103 -11.20 19.33 -0.09
N ASP A 104 -10.63 18.64 -1.10
CA ASP A 104 -11.17 18.68 -2.46
C ASP A 104 -10.91 17.39 -3.30
N PRO A 105 -11.72 16.33 -3.16
CA PRO A 105 -11.48 15.03 -3.81
C PRO A 105 -11.59 15.07 -5.34
N LYS A 106 -12.18 16.13 -5.92
CA LYS A 106 -12.35 16.29 -7.38
C LYS A 106 -11.09 16.75 -8.10
N LYS A 107 -10.13 17.39 -7.40
CA LYS A 107 -8.84 17.78 -8.00
C LYS A 107 -7.93 16.59 -8.31
N ALA A 108 -8.21 15.43 -7.75
CA ALA A 108 -7.45 14.19 -7.96
C ALA A 108 -8.05 13.26 -9.03
N THR A 109 -9.26 13.56 -9.52
CA THR A 109 -10.01 12.72 -10.48
C THR A 109 -9.99 13.24 -11.91
N ASN A 110 -9.13 14.21 -12.26
CA ASN A 110 -8.88 14.53 -13.67
C ASN A 110 -7.92 13.49 -14.29
N CYS A 111 -8.25 12.21 -14.17
CA CYS A 111 -8.07 11.31 -15.29
C CYS A 111 -9.34 11.47 -16.12
N GLU A 112 -9.34 12.47 -16.99
CA GLU A 112 -10.31 12.50 -18.09
C GLU A 112 -10.18 11.16 -18.82
N SER A 113 -11.28 10.43 -18.85
CA SER A 113 -11.53 9.36 -19.79
C SER A 113 -11.37 9.94 -21.20
N GLY A 114 -10.15 9.87 -21.74
CA GLY A 114 -9.87 10.08 -23.14
C GLY A 114 -10.43 8.91 -23.93
N THR A 115 -11.53 9.20 -24.64
CA THR A 115 -12.13 8.51 -25.79
C THR A 115 -12.06 6.98 -25.84
#